data_AF-A0A937C365-F1
#
_entry.id   AF-A0A937C365-F1
#
_cell.length_a   1.000
_cell.length_b   1.000
_cell.length_c   1.000
_cell.angle_alpha   90.00
_cell.angle_beta   90.00
_cell.angle_gamma   90.00
#
_symmetry.space_group_name_H-M   'P 1'
#
loop_
_entity.id
_entity.type
_entity.pdbx_description
1 polymer ?
#
loop_
_entity_poly.entity_id
_entity_poly.type
_entity_poly.pdbx_seq_one_letter_code
_entity_poly.pdbx_strand_id
1 'polypeptide(L)'
;MLTLAAAIQCNLPVVTSLLTDTTNATVCANQLPYIWHGNPYSLAGTYTDTLINTSGGCDTAAVLNLTINPLLTSTTNAQVCTNQLPYIWNGNPYSLGGTYVDTLLSTTGGCDTVATLNLVVTSLLTDTTNATVCANQLPYIWHGNPYSIAGTYTDTLINTSGGCDTAAVLNLTINPLLNSTTNAQVCTNQLPYIWNGNPYSLGGTYVDTLLSTTGGCDTAAANLTINPLLTSDQRPV
;
A
#
# COMPACT_ATOMS: atom_id res chain seq x y z
N MET A 1 48.09 -2.10 -29.44
CA MET A 1 48.84 -2.51 -30.64
C MET A 1 49.12 -1.22 -31.39
N LEU A 2 50.37 -0.78 -31.42
CA LEU A 2 50.76 0.49 -32.04
C LEU A 2 50.69 0.28 -33.57
N THR A 3 49.59 0.69 -34.21
CA THR A 3 49.53 0.71 -35.67
C THR A 3 50.52 1.76 -36.15
N LEU A 4 51.48 1.30 -36.96
CA LEU A 4 52.43 2.15 -37.67
C LEU A 4 51.58 3.10 -38.53
N ALA A 5 51.49 4.38 -38.16
CA ALA A 5 50.89 5.39 -39.02
C ALA A 5 51.67 5.35 -40.35
N ALA A 6 51.02 4.97 -41.44
CA ALA A 6 51.63 5.05 -42.76
C ALA A 6 52.08 6.50 -42.98
N ALA A 7 53.35 6.69 -43.35
CA ALA A 7 53.84 8.04 -43.63
C ALA A 7 53.07 8.59 -44.82
N ILE A 8 52.48 9.78 -44.67
CA ILE A 8 51.75 10.47 -45.74
C ILE A 8 52.70 10.67 -46.93
N GLN A 9 52.34 10.14 -48.09
CA GLN A 9 53.13 10.26 -49.31
C GLN A 9 52.46 11.22 -50.30
N CYS A 10 53.28 12.10 -50.88
CA CYS A 10 52.91 13.00 -51.98
C CYS A 10 53.84 12.74 -53.16
N ASN A 11 53.30 12.29 -54.29
CA ASN A 11 54.11 12.02 -55.48
C ASN A 11 54.06 13.17 -56.51
N LEU A 12 54.01 14.43 -56.04
CA LEU A 12 53.88 15.64 -56.87
C LEU A 12 55.11 16.57 -56.72
N PRO A 13 55.52 17.29 -57.79
CA PRO A 13 56.71 18.16 -57.79
C PRO A 13 56.54 19.49 -57.03
N VAL A 14 55.40 19.73 -56.38
CA VAL A 14 55.10 20.93 -55.61
C VAL A 14 54.62 20.50 -54.22
N VAL A 15 55.19 21.10 -53.18
CA VAL A 15 54.73 20.92 -51.79
C VAL A 15 53.34 21.54 -51.68
N THR A 16 52.30 20.72 -51.87
CA THR A 16 50.92 21.10 -51.57
C THR A 16 50.66 20.91 -50.08
N SER A 17 49.87 21.80 -49.48
CA SER A 17 49.40 21.66 -48.10
C SER A 17 48.75 20.29 -47.89
N LEU A 18 49.04 19.64 -46.76
CA LEU A 18 48.40 18.38 -46.38
C LEU A 18 46.88 18.52 -46.45
N LEU A 19 46.22 17.67 -47.24
CA LEU A 19 44.77 17.59 -47.24
C LEU A 19 44.35 16.93 -45.93
N THR A 20 43.64 17.68 -45.10
CA THR A 20 43.07 17.18 -43.85
C THR A 20 41.56 17.07 -44.00
N ASP A 21 41.00 15.90 -43.74
CA ASP A 21 39.56 15.70 -43.60
C ASP A 21 39.22 15.51 -42.13
N THR A 22 38.26 16.28 -41.60
CA THR A 22 37.92 16.26 -40.18
C THR A 22 36.48 15.78 -39.99
N THR A 23 36.32 14.67 -39.28
CA THR A 23 35.04 14.16 -38.80
C THR A 23 34.86 14.56 -37.34
N ASN A 24 33.78 15.27 -37.02
CA ASN A 24 33.39 15.51 -35.63
C ASN A 24 32.19 14.61 -35.29
N ALA A 25 32.35 13.73 -34.31
CA ALA A 25 31.30 12.82 -33.86
C ALA A 25 31.02 13.03 -32.38
N THR A 26 29.75 13.04 -32.01
CA THR A 26 29.31 13.02 -30.61
C THR A 26 28.38 11.85 -30.41
N VAL A 27 28.71 10.98 -29.46
CA VAL A 27 27.92 9.78 -29.14
C VAL A 27 27.69 9.66 -27.65
N CYS A 28 26.71 8.86 -27.25
CA CYS A 28 26.45 8.55 -25.86
C CYS A 28 27.27 7.36 -25.38
N ALA A 29 27.55 7.31 -24.07
CA ALA A 29 28.34 6.23 -23.48
C ALA A 29 27.78 4.82 -23.77
N ASN A 30 26.46 4.67 -23.89
CA ASN A 30 25.79 3.41 -24.23
C ASN A 30 25.79 3.09 -25.74
N GLN A 31 26.28 3.98 -26.59
CA GLN A 31 26.44 3.78 -28.03
C GLN A 31 27.86 3.35 -28.41
N LEU A 32 28.73 3.13 -27.41
CA LEU A 32 30.12 2.70 -27.63
C LEU A 32 30.20 1.19 -27.93
N PRO A 33 31.21 0.77 -28.73
CA PRO A 33 32.25 1.59 -29.34
C PRO A 33 31.77 2.35 -30.59
N TYR A 34 32.31 3.54 -30.83
CA TYR A 34 32.12 4.26 -32.09
C TYR A 34 33.02 3.66 -33.18
N ILE A 35 32.44 3.25 -34.31
CA ILE A 35 33.20 2.67 -35.42
C ILE A 35 33.55 3.77 -36.42
N TRP A 36 34.85 3.99 -36.65
CA TRP A 36 35.34 4.94 -37.63
C TRP A 36 36.40 4.27 -38.52
N HIS A 37 36.16 4.26 -39.82
CA HIS A 37 36.95 3.53 -40.82
C HIS A 37 37.22 2.06 -40.45
N GLY A 38 36.22 1.38 -39.89
CA GLY A 38 36.32 -0.02 -39.47
C GLY A 38 37.07 -0.25 -38.15
N ASN A 39 37.61 0.79 -37.53
CA ASN A 39 38.28 0.71 -36.23
C ASN A 39 37.32 1.11 -35.09
N PRO A 40 37.23 0.34 -33.99
CA PRO A 40 36.41 0.68 -32.83
C PRO A 40 37.14 1.62 -31.87
N TYR A 41 36.45 2.68 -31.44
CA TYR A 41 36.93 3.65 -30.46
C TYR A 41 35.99 3.70 -29.25
N SER A 42 36.55 3.44 -28.06
CA SER A 42 35.79 3.40 -26.78
C SER A 42 36.08 4.57 -25.85
N LEU A 43 36.95 5.49 -26.26
CA LEU A 43 37.35 6.65 -25.47
C LEU A 43 37.18 7.92 -26.31
N ALA A 44 36.91 9.03 -25.64
CA ALA A 44 36.86 10.34 -26.29
C ALA A 44 38.29 10.77 -26.64
N GLY A 45 38.44 11.52 -27.72
CA GLY A 45 39.74 12.03 -28.14
C GLY A 45 39.81 12.37 -29.61
N THR A 46 40.99 12.81 -30.02
CA THR A 46 41.34 13.04 -31.42
C THR A 46 42.14 11.85 -31.94
N TYR A 47 41.66 11.23 -32.99
CA TYR A 47 42.30 10.10 -33.66
C TYR A 47 42.68 10.50 -35.07
N THR A 48 43.86 10.08 -35.53
CA THR A 48 44.34 10.37 -36.89
C THR A 48 44.58 9.07 -37.65
N ASP A 49 44.12 9.05 -38.89
CA ASP A 49 44.32 7.96 -39.84
C ASP A 49 44.78 8.53 -41.19
N THR A 50 45.36 7.69 -42.02
CA THR A 50 45.87 8.08 -43.34
C THR A 50 45.07 7.37 -44.43
N LEU A 51 44.36 8.14 -45.24
CA LEU A 51 43.63 7.62 -46.41
C LEU A 51 44.57 7.65 -47.62
N ILE A 52 44.98 6.46 -48.07
CA ILE A 52 45.94 6.30 -49.16
C ILE A 52 45.29 6.65 -50.51
N ASN A 53 45.94 7.52 -51.29
CA ASN A 53 45.48 7.85 -52.64
C ASN A 53 45.99 6.83 -53.66
N THR A 54 45.10 6.04 -54.26
CA THR A 54 45.47 4.97 -55.20
C THR A 54 45.49 5.39 -56.68
N SER A 55 45.13 6.64 -57.01
CA SER A 55 44.95 7.12 -58.39
C SER A 55 45.95 8.20 -58.83
N GLY A 56 47.01 8.43 -58.03
CA GLY A 56 48.01 9.46 -58.29
C GLY A 56 47.61 10.79 -57.64
N GLY A 57 48.18 11.07 -56.47
CA GLY A 57 47.91 12.24 -55.64
C GLY A 57 48.66 12.17 -54.31
N CYS A 58 48.34 13.06 -53.37
CA CYS A 58 48.79 12.96 -51.99
C CYS A 58 47.82 12.13 -51.16
N ASP A 59 48.32 11.43 -50.16
CA ASP A 59 47.49 10.84 -49.10
C ASP A 59 46.77 11.94 -48.30
N THR A 60 45.60 11.62 -47.78
CA THR A 60 44.80 12.53 -46.94
C THR A 60 44.95 12.13 -45.48
N ALA A 61 45.25 13.10 -44.61
CA ALA A 61 45.15 12.89 -43.17
C ALA A 61 43.68 13.00 -42.75
N ALA A 62 43.09 11.89 -42.32
CA ALA A 62 41.76 11.88 -41.74
C ALA A 62 41.86 12.07 -40.23
N VAL A 63 41.08 12.98 -39.68
CA VAL A 63 41.06 13.33 -38.26
C VAL A 63 39.66 13.11 -37.72
N LEU A 64 39.51 12.24 -36.73
CA LEU A 64 38.28 12.09 -35.95
C LEU A 64 38.41 12.84 -34.64
N ASN A 65 37.52 13.79 -34.38
CA ASN A 65 37.29 14.31 -33.03
C ASN A 65 36.05 13.61 -32.46
N LEU A 66 36.26 12.68 -31.55
CA LEU A 66 35.19 11.91 -30.90
C LEU A 66 34.91 12.48 -29.50
N THR A 67 33.70 13.01 -29.32
CA THR A 67 33.16 13.39 -28.02
C THR A 67 32.22 12.30 -27.53
N ILE A 68 32.36 11.89 -26.27
CA ILE A 68 31.48 10.91 -25.62
C ILE A 68 30.74 11.62 -24.51
N ASN A 69 29.42 11.70 -24.63
CA ASN A 69 28.55 12.26 -23.60
C ASN A 69 28.15 11.15 -22.61
N PRO A 70 28.21 11.42 -21.29
CA PRO A 70 27.68 10.49 -20.30
C PRO A 70 26.16 10.36 -20.45
N LEU A 71 25.62 9.25 -19.92
CA LEU A 71 24.18 9.16 -19.72
C LEU A 71 23.73 10.19 -18.69
N LEU A 72 22.51 10.68 -18.86
CA LEU A 72 21.89 11.55 -17.87
C LEU A 72 21.44 10.70 -16.67
N THR A 73 21.29 11.32 -15.50
CA THR A 73 20.78 10.64 -14.31
C THR A 73 19.62 11.42 -13.71
N SER A 74 18.59 10.71 -13.25
CA SER A 74 17.49 11.30 -12.50
C SER A 74 17.14 10.46 -11.28
N THR A 75 16.59 11.09 -10.24
CA THR A 75 16.14 10.40 -9.04
C THR A 75 14.74 10.84 -8.68
N THR A 76 13.85 9.88 -8.48
CA THR A 76 12.51 10.06 -7.94
C THR A 76 12.48 9.45 -6.55
N ASN A 77 12.09 10.21 -5.53
CA ASN A 77 11.81 9.68 -4.20
C ASN A 77 10.30 9.68 -4.00
N ALA A 78 9.73 8.54 -3.65
CA ALA A 78 8.31 8.37 -3.42
C ALA A 78 8.08 7.63 -2.10
N GLN A 79 7.04 8.04 -1.38
CA GLN A 79 6.56 7.32 -0.20
C GLN A 79 5.07 7.03 -0.39
N VAL A 80 4.69 5.78 -0.20
CA VAL A 80 3.31 5.32 -0.32
C VAL A 80 2.95 4.37 0.81
N CYS A 81 1.64 4.18 1.00
CA CYS A 81 1.11 3.25 1.98
C CYS A 81 0.81 1.89 1.35
N THR A 82 0.75 0.84 2.17
CA THR A 82 0.49 -0.52 1.67
C THR A 82 -0.81 -0.65 0.88
N ASN A 83 -1.83 0.14 1.20
CA ASN A 83 -3.11 0.19 0.48
C ASN A 83 -3.08 1.02 -0.82
N GLN A 84 -1.99 1.74 -1.09
CA GLN A 84 -1.78 2.54 -2.30
C GLN A 84 -0.95 1.79 -3.36
N LEU A 85 -0.59 0.54 -3.08
CA LEU A 85 0.15 -0.31 -4.00
C LEU A 85 -0.77 -0.96 -5.06
N PRO A 86 -0.26 -1.21 -6.28
CA PRO A 86 1.12 -0.96 -6.73
C PRO A 86 1.38 0.52 -7.07
N TYR A 87 2.60 1.00 -6.80
CA TYR A 87 3.05 2.31 -7.26
C TYR A 87 3.49 2.23 -8.72
N ILE A 88 2.93 3.08 -9.58
CA ILE A 88 3.28 3.11 -11.01
C ILE A 88 4.37 4.15 -11.25
N TRP A 89 5.51 3.71 -11.78
CA TRP A 89 6.61 4.59 -12.13
C TRP A 89 7.18 4.22 -13.50
N ASN A 90 7.28 5.20 -14.40
CA ASN A 90 7.64 5.01 -15.81
C ASN A 90 6.83 3.91 -16.51
N GLY A 91 5.55 3.77 -16.16
CA GLY A 91 4.66 2.74 -16.72
C GLY A 91 4.81 1.35 -16.11
N ASN A 92 5.75 1.14 -15.20
CA ASN A 92 5.98 -0.14 -14.53
C ASN A 92 5.34 -0.15 -13.13
N PRO A 93 4.62 -1.24 -12.74
CA PRO A 93 4.05 -1.38 -11.41
C PRO A 93 5.07 -1.94 -10.41
N TYR A 94 5.16 -1.33 -9.23
CA TYR A 94 6.01 -1.77 -8.13
C TYR A 94 5.16 -2.07 -6.89
N SER A 95 5.21 -3.30 -6.41
CA SER A 95 4.41 -3.79 -5.28
C SER A 95 5.16 -3.80 -3.94
N LEU A 96 6.44 -3.41 -3.93
CA LEU A 96 7.29 -3.42 -2.75
C LEU A 96 8.13 -2.15 -2.71
N GLY A 97 8.58 -1.77 -1.52
CA GLY A 97 9.58 -0.72 -1.36
C GLY A 97 10.96 -1.18 -1.82
N GLY A 98 11.77 -0.24 -2.27
CA GLY A 98 13.12 -0.52 -2.75
C GLY A 98 13.68 0.58 -3.64
N THR A 99 14.89 0.34 -4.13
CA THR A 99 15.51 1.16 -5.16
C THR A 99 15.41 0.45 -6.51
N TYR A 100 14.82 1.11 -7.49
CA TYR A 100 14.62 0.60 -8.84
C TYR A 100 15.34 1.50 -9.85
N VAL A 101 15.93 0.90 -10.88
CA VAL A 101 16.66 1.61 -11.92
C VAL A 101 16.04 1.27 -13.26
N ASP A 102 15.83 2.30 -14.08
CA ASP A 102 15.29 2.19 -15.43
C ASP A 102 16.10 3.09 -16.38
N THR A 103 16.14 2.74 -17.66
CA THR A 103 16.81 3.55 -18.68
C THR A 103 15.77 4.14 -19.63
N LEU A 104 15.61 5.47 -19.57
CA LEU A 104 14.66 6.21 -20.40
C LEU A 104 15.35 6.67 -21.67
N LEU A 105 14.81 6.23 -22.81
CA LEU A 105 15.32 6.61 -24.13
C LEU A 105 15.09 8.10 -24.40
N SER A 106 16.09 8.77 -24.96
CA SER A 106 15.93 10.17 -25.39
C SER A 106 15.01 10.28 -26.59
N THR A 107 13.99 11.15 -26.52
CA THR A 107 13.06 11.40 -27.64
C THR A 107 13.41 12.65 -28.45
N THR A 108 14.36 13.46 -27.99
CA THR A 108 14.70 14.77 -28.58
C THR A 108 16.15 14.89 -29.06
N GLY A 109 16.87 13.77 -29.18
CA GLY A 109 18.23 13.75 -29.74
C GLY A 109 19.37 13.98 -28.74
N GLY A 110 19.18 13.59 -27.48
CA GLY A 110 20.23 13.56 -26.45
C GLY A 110 20.59 12.13 -26.00
N CYS A 111 21.41 12.02 -24.96
CA CYS A 111 21.69 10.71 -24.35
C CYS A 111 20.54 10.21 -23.48
N ASP A 112 20.44 8.89 -23.40
CA ASP A 112 19.47 8.23 -22.54
C ASP A 112 19.70 8.59 -21.07
N THR A 113 18.64 8.46 -20.27
CA THR A 113 18.65 8.79 -18.85
C THR A 113 18.56 7.52 -18.01
N VAL A 114 19.52 7.32 -17.13
CA VAL A 114 19.41 6.33 -16.04
C VAL A 114 18.56 6.95 -14.93
N ALA A 115 17.30 6.56 -14.88
CA ALA A 115 16.35 6.99 -13.87
C ALA A 115 16.41 6.04 -12.67
N THR A 116 16.40 6.59 -11.46
CA THR A 116 16.38 5.84 -10.21
C THR A 116 15.14 6.20 -9.40
N LEU A 117 14.35 5.22 -8.98
CA LEU A 117 13.25 5.36 -8.03
C LEU A 117 13.70 4.85 -6.67
N ASN A 118 13.58 5.67 -5.63
CA ASN A 118 13.61 5.20 -4.24
C ASN A 118 12.17 5.21 -3.72
N LEU A 119 11.58 4.03 -3.60
CA LEU A 119 10.21 3.83 -3.12
C LEU A 119 10.21 3.35 -1.68
N VAL A 120 9.65 4.15 -0.79
CA VAL A 120 9.40 3.78 0.61
C VAL A 120 7.94 3.34 0.73
N VAL A 121 7.71 2.11 1.17
CA VAL A 121 6.37 1.61 1.49
C VAL A 121 6.21 1.57 3.00
N THR A 122 5.21 2.29 3.50
CA THR A 122 4.89 2.36 4.94
C THR A 122 3.61 1.57 5.22
N SER A 123 3.59 0.80 6.30
CA SER A 123 2.39 0.08 6.73
C SER A 123 1.31 1.06 7.20
N LEU A 124 0.05 0.65 7.06
CA LEU A 124 -1.07 1.32 7.72
C LEU A 124 -0.84 1.35 9.25
N LEU A 125 -1.24 2.44 9.89
CA LEU A 125 -1.38 2.44 11.35
C LEU A 125 -2.55 1.53 11.73
N THR A 126 -2.54 0.96 12.94
CA THR A 126 -3.68 0.15 13.42
C THR A 126 -4.24 0.79 14.68
N ASP A 127 -5.55 1.01 14.68
CA ASP A 127 -6.29 1.46 15.86
C ASP A 127 -7.40 0.46 16.18
N THR A 128 -7.52 0.04 17.44
CA THR A 128 -8.44 -1.03 17.85
C THR A 128 -9.42 -0.54 18.90
N THR A 129 -10.70 -0.55 18.57
CA THR A 129 -11.82 -0.33 19.48
C THR A 129 -12.37 -1.68 19.93
N ASN A 130 -12.42 -1.92 21.24
CA ASN A 130 -13.11 -3.09 21.81
C ASN A 130 -14.41 -2.60 22.46
N ALA A 131 -15.55 -3.13 22.02
CA ALA A 131 -16.86 -2.77 22.53
C ALA A 131 -17.61 -4.01 22.99
N THR A 132 -18.24 -3.93 24.15
CA THR A 132 -19.17 -4.95 24.65
C THR A 132 -20.50 -4.30 24.93
N VAL A 133 -21.56 -4.78 24.29
CA VAL A 133 -22.91 -4.24 24.42
C VAL A 133 -23.91 -5.35 24.68
N CYS A 134 -25.08 -4.99 25.20
CA CYS A 134 -26.19 -5.93 25.38
C CYS A 134 -27.06 -6.00 24.13
N ALA A 135 -27.74 -7.13 23.91
CA ALA A 135 -28.59 -7.31 22.73
C ALA A 135 -29.70 -6.24 22.60
N ASN A 136 -30.17 -5.66 23.71
CA ASN A 136 -31.13 -4.55 23.72
C ASN A 136 -30.53 -3.16 23.42
N GLN A 137 -29.20 -3.05 23.36
CA GLN A 137 -28.47 -1.81 23.03
C GLN A 137 -28.11 -1.74 21.54
N LEU A 138 -28.54 -2.72 20.74
CA LEU A 138 -28.25 -2.77 19.31
C LEU A 138 -29.16 -1.83 18.51
N PRO A 139 -28.67 -1.31 17.38
CA PRO A 139 -27.32 -1.51 16.81
C PRO A 139 -26.24 -0.68 17.52
N TYR A 140 -25.02 -1.21 17.62
CA TYR A 140 -23.85 -0.43 18.03
C TYR A 140 -23.39 0.45 16.86
N ILE A 141 -23.27 1.76 17.08
CA ILE A 141 -22.80 2.69 16.06
C ILE A 141 -21.30 2.91 16.18
N TRP A 142 -20.56 2.58 15.12
CA TRP A 142 -19.11 2.80 15.05
C TRP A 142 -18.77 3.53 13.76
N HIS A 143 -18.10 4.68 13.88
CA HIS A 143 -17.83 5.60 12.77
C HIS A 143 -19.06 5.93 11.90
N GLY A 144 -20.24 6.03 12.52
CA GLY A 144 -21.50 6.32 11.84
C GLY A 144 -22.19 5.10 11.18
N ASN A 145 -21.55 3.93 11.19
CA ASN A 145 -22.13 2.70 10.66
C ASN A 145 -22.79 1.86 11.78
N PRO A 146 -24.01 1.33 11.57
CA PRO A 146 -24.69 0.46 12.53
C PRO A 146 -24.25 -1.00 12.42
N TYR A 147 -23.93 -1.63 13.56
CA TYR A 147 -23.56 -3.03 13.67
C TYR A 147 -24.49 -3.77 14.64
N SER A 148 -25.15 -4.82 14.15
CA SER A 148 -26.13 -5.62 14.93
C SER A 148 -25.67 -7.03 15.25
N ILE A 149 -24.45 -7.40 14.83
CA ILE A 149 -23.90 -8.75 14.98
C ILE A 149 -22.53 -8.63 15.63
N ALA A 150 -22.19 -9.57 16.51
CA ALA A 150 -20.87 -9.62 17.13
C ALA A 150 -19.83 -10.04 16.09
N GLY A 151 -18.62 -9.49 16.18
CA GLY A 151 -17.56 -9.81 15.23
C GLY A 151 -16.44 -8.78 15.22
N THR A 152 -15.48 -9.00 14.33
CA THR A 152 -14.40 -8.07 14.04
C THR A 152 -14.70 -7.36 12.73
N TYR A 153 -14.71 -6.03 12.77
CA TYR A 153 -14.94 -5.17 11.61
C TYR A 153 -13.72 -4.31 11.36
N THR A 154 -13.39 -4.10 10.09
CA THR A 154 -12.25 -3.28 9.69
C THR A 154 -12.72 -2.13 8.82
N ASP A 155 -12.18 -0.95 9.06
CA ASP A 155 -12.38 0.25 8.25
C ASP A 155 -11.04 0.95 8.02
N THR A 156 -10.95 1.79 7.00
CA THR A 156 -9.75 2.58 6.69
C THR A 156 -10.05 4.05 6.91
N LEU A 157 -9.41 4.64 7.92
CA LEU A 157 -9.48 6.07 8.19
C LEU A 157 -8.42 6.79 7.36
N ILE A 158 -8.87 7.64 6.44
CA ILE A 158 -8.00 8.37 5.53
C ILE A 158 -7.23 9.45 6.29
N ASN A 159 -5.91 9.44 6.15
CA ASN A 159 -5.06 10.49 6.71
C ASN A 159 -4.94 11.65 5.71
N THR A 160 -5.38 12.86 6.09
CA THR A 160 -5.36 14.05 5.23
C THR A 160 -4.17 14.98 5.47
N SER A 161 -3.36 14.75 6.51
CA SER A 161 -2.28 15.66 6.95
C SER A 161 -0.87 15.21 6.57
N GLY A 162 -0.75 14.19 5.71
CA GLY A 162 0.55 13.65 5.28
C GLY A 162 1.01 12.55 6.23
N GLY A 163 0.67 11.31 5.88
CA GLY A 163 0.95 10.11 6.64
C GLY A 163 0.14 8.96 6.06
N CYS A 164 0.38 7.73 6.52
CA CYS A 164 -0.46 6.62 6.09
C CYS A 164 -1.82 6.60 6.75
N ASP A 165 -2.78 6.05 6.01
CA ASP A 165 -4.10 5.77 6.52
C ASP A 165 -4.02 4.81 7.72
N THR A 166 -5.07 4.83 8.54
CA THR A 166 -5.19 3.96 9.70
C THR A 166 -6.19 2.86 9.39
N ALA A 167 -5.79 1.60 9.54
CA ALA A 167 -6.70 0.47 9.64
C ALA A 167 -7.36 0.50 11.03
N ALA A 168 -8.60 0.96 11.09
CA ALA A 168 -9.42 0.93 12.29
C ALA A 168 -10.08 -0.45 12.41
N VAL A 169 -10.04 -1.03 13.60
CA VAL A 169 -10.55 -2.36 13.90
C VAL A 169 -11.54 -2.27 15.06
N LEU A 170 -12.77 -2.71 14.86
CA LEU A 170 -13.77 -2.87 15.91
C LEU A 170 -13.88 -4.35 16.26
N ASN A 171 -13.65 -4.70 17.52
CA ASN A 171 -14.06 -5.99 18.08
C ASN A 171 -15.34 -5.78 18.89
N LEU A 172 -16.48 -6.17 18.32
CA LEU A 172 -17.79 -6.04 18.94
C LEU A 172 -18.21 -7.37 19.57
N THR A 173 -18.38 -7.37 20.90
CA THR A 173 -18.99 -8.45 21.65
C THR A 173 -20.42 -8.08 22.00
N ILE A 174 -21.37 -9.00 21.77
CA ILE A 174 -22.78 -8.80 22.12
C ILE A 174 -23.15 -9.83 23.18
N ASN A 175 -23.50 -9.34 24.37
CA ASN A 175 -23.97 -10.16 25.45
C ASN A 175 -25.48 -10.39 25.32
N PRO A 176 -25.96 -11.65 25.43
CA PRO A 176 -27.38 -11.92 25.41
C PRO A 176 -28.06 -11.33 26.65
N LEU A 177 -29.35 -11.05 26.53
CA LEU A 177 -30.17 -10.72 27.69
C LEU A 177 -30.32 -11.97 28.57
N LEU A 178 -30.35 -11.76 29.88
CA LEU A 178 -30.52 -12.84 30.83
C LEU A 178 -32.01 -13.23 30.92
N ASN A 179 -32.27 -14.49 31.22
CA ASN A 179 -33.61 -14.96 31.60
C ASN A 179 -33.51 -15.63 32.97
N SER A 180 -34.49 -15.39 33.83
CA SER A 180 -34.56 -16.02 35.15
C SER A 180 -35.96 -16.56 35.41
N THR A 181 -36.04 -17.62 36.22
CA THR A 181 -37.32 -18.22 36.61
C THR A 181 -37.33 -18.42 38.12
N THR A 182 -38.37 -17.89 38.76
CA THR A 182 -38.65 -18.06 40.19
C THR A 182 -39.93 -18.87 40.34
N ASN A 183 -39.90 -19.94 41.13
CA ASN A 183 -41.09 -20.71 41.47
C ASN A 183 -41.43 -20.48 42.94
N ALA A 184 -42.66 -20.06 43.22
CA ALA A 184 -43.15 -19.81 44.56
C ALA A 184 -44.36 -20.70 44.86
N GLN A 185 -44.29 -21.45 45.95
CA GLN A 185 -45.45 -22.11 46.54
C GLN A 185 -45.85 -21.34 47.79
N VAL A 186 -47.07 -20.82 47.78
CA VAL A 186 -47.58 -19.96 48.85
C VAL A 186 -48.96 -20.45 49.26
N CYS A 187 -49.29 -20.40 50.54
CA CYS A 187 -50.65 -20.66 51.00
C CYS A 187 -51.57 -19.49 50.58
N THR A 188 -52.87 -19.75 50.40
CA THR A 188 -53.84 -18.70 50.02
C THR A 188 -53.86 -17.50 50.97
N ASN A 189 -53.58 -17.72 52.26
CA ASN A 189 -53.48 -16.66 53.27
C ASN A 189 -52.15 -15.88 53.27
N GLN A 190 -51.20 -16.27 52.42
CA GLN A 190 -49.92 -15.57 52.21
C GLN A 190 -49.96 -14.68 50.95
N LEU A 191 -51.11 -14.62 50.26
CA LEU A 191 -51.32 -13.70 49.15
C LEU A 191 -51.68 -12.29 49.69
N PRO A 192 -51.20 -11.20 49.05
CA PRO A 192 -50.39 -11.19 47.83
C PRO A 192 -48.91 -11.54 48.04
N TYR A 193 -48.33 -12.30 47.12
CA TYR A 193 -46.89 -12.56 47.07
C TYR A 193 -46.17 -11.37 46.42
N ILE A 194 -45.15 -10.83 47.08
CA ILE A 194 -44.35 -9.73 46.53
C ILE A 194 -43.17 -10.30 45.75
N TRP A 195 -43.06 -9.95 44.47
CA TRP A 195 -41.95 -10.34 43.61
C TRP A 195 -41.47 -9.15 42.80
N ASN A 196 -40.16 -8.89 42.83
CA ASN A 196 -39.53 -7.69 42.26
C ASN A 196 -40.21 -6.37 42.67
N GLY A 197 -40.74 -6.31 43.91
CA GLY A 197 -41.46 -5.14 44.43
C GLY A 197 -42.93 -5.02 44.00
N ASN A 198 -43.43 -5.93 43.15
CA ASN A 198 -44.82 -5.96 42.69
C ASN A 198 -45.67 -6.98 43.48
N PRO A 199 -46.89 -6.64 43.93
CA PRO A 199 -47.79 -7.58 44.61
C PRO A 199 -48.62 -8.41 43.63
N TYR A 200 -48.65 -9.73 43.83
CA TYR A 200 -49.44 -10.69 43.05
C TYR A 200 -50.44 -11.43 43.94
N SER A 201 -51.73 -11.16 43.75
CA SER A 201 -52.83 -11.67 44.58
C SER A 201 -53.42 -13.01 44.11
N LEU A 202 -52.96 -13.54 42.99
CA LEU A 202 -53.50 -14.77 42.39
C LEU A 202 -52.36 -15.73 42.02
N GLY A 203 -52.71 -17.01 41.91
CA GLY A 203 -51.83 -17.99 41.26
C GLY A 203 -51.72 -17.70 39.76
N GLY A 204 -50.59 -18.05 39.16
CA GLY A 204 -50.36 -17.79 37.74
C GLY A 204 -48.88 -17.73 37.37
N THR A 205 -48.64 -17.48 36.08
CA THR A 205 -47.30 -17.16 35.56
C THR A 205 -47.23 -15.68 35.24
N TYR A 206 -46.23 -14.99 35.77
CA TYR A 206 -46.00 -13.56 35.57
C TYR A 206 -44.64 -13.33 34.92
N VAL A 207 -44.55 -12.31 34.08
CA VAL A 207 -43.31 -11.92 33.39
C VAL A 207 -42.95 -10.49 33.78
N ASP A 208 -41.68 -10.26 34.08
CA ASP A 208 -41.12 -8.94 34.37
C ASP A 208 -39.77 -8.74 33.68
N THR A 209 -39.44 -7.50 33.33
CA THR A 209 -38.16 -7.12 32.73
C THR A 209 -37.34 -6.37 33.76
N LEU A 210 -36.17 -6.88 34.11
CA LEU A 210 -35.35 -6.29 35.16
C LEU A 210 -34.13 -5.59 34.58
N LEU A 211 -33.96 -4.32 34.95
CA LEU A 211 -32.75 -3.55 34.65
C LEU A 211 -31.60 -4.06 35.50
N SER A 212 -30.44 -4.25 34.88
CA SER A 212 -29.22 -4.63 35.57
C SER A 212 -28.67 -3.45 36.36
N THR A 213 -28.42 -3.65 37.67
CA THR A 213 -27.90 -2.61 38.58
C THR A 213 -26.39 -2.69 38.83
N THR A 214 -25.71 -3.71 38.29
CA THR A 214 -24.29 -4.01 38.59
C THR A 214 -23.40 -4.11 37.34
N GLY A 215 -23.84 -3.58 36.20
CA GLY A 215 -23.00 -3.48 34.99
C GLY A 215 -23.03 -4.69 34.04
N GLY A 216 -24.01 -5.59 34.19
CA GLY A 216 -24.33 -6.63 33.20
C GLY A 216 -25.53 -6.27 32.31
N CYS A 217 -25.96 -7.19 31.44
CA CYS A 217 -27.14 -7.00 30.61
C CYS A 217 -28.45 -7.17 31.38
N ASP A 218 -29.46 -6.44 30.94
CA ASP A 218 -30.81 -6.52 31.49
C ASP A 218 -31.40 -7.93 31.33
N THR A 219 -32.38 -8.25 32.17
CA THR A 219 -33.14 -9.49 32.08
C THR A 219 -34.30 -9.28 31.11
N ALA A 220 -34.34 -10.04 30.02
CA ALA A 220 -35.41 -9.99 29.02
C ALA A 220 -36.73 -10.52 29.54
N ALA A 221 -36.67 -11.57 30.37
CA ALA A 221 -37.83 -12.13 31.05
C ALA A 221 -37.40 -12.79 32.36
N ALA A 222 -37.87 -12.22 33.47
CA ALA A 222 -37.98 -12.92 34.73
C ALA A 222 -39.38 -13.55 34.75
N ASN A 223 -39.49 -14.84 35.06
CA ASN A 223 -40.77 -15.55 35.14
C ASN A 223 -41.05 -15.92 36.59
N LEU A 224 -42.25 -15.64 37.08
CA LEU A 224 -42.73 -16.11 38.38
C LEU A 224 -43.90 -17.07 38.20
N THR A 225 -43.82 -18.29 38.73
CA THR A 225 -44.98 -19.17 38.87
C THR A 225 -45.42 -19.25 40.33
N ILE A 226 -46.64 -18.81 40.62
CA ILE A 226 -47.28 -18.90 41.94
C ILE A 226 -48.31 -20.04 41.93
N ASN A 227 -48.10 -21.05 42.78
CA ASN A 227 -49.05 -22.13 43.01
C ASN A 227 -49.67 -22.04 44.41
N PRO A 228 -50.92 -21.57 44.55
CA PRO A 228 -51.60 -21.47 45.84
C PRO A 228 -51.86 -22.86 46.43
N LEU A 229 -51.41 -23.09 47.66
CA LEU A 229 -51.78 -24.27 48.43
C LEU A 229 -53.08 -23.98 49.17
N LEU A 230 -54.06 -24.87 49.03
CA LEU A 230 -55.25 -24.87 49.88
C LEU A 230 -54.84 -25.28 51.29
N THR A 231 -55.21 -24.49 52.28
CA THR A 231 -55.09 -24.91 53.68
C THR A 231 -56.02 -26.10 53.92
N SER A 232 -55.63 -27.03 54.81
CA SER A 232 -56.32 -28.30 55.06
C SER A 232 -57.77 -28.19 55.57
N ASP A 233 -58.29 -26.97 55.67
CA ASP A 233 -59.64 -26.64 56.16
C ASP A 233 -60.63 -26.30 55.02
N GLN A 234 -60.24 -26.47 53.75
CA GLN A 234 -61.07 -26.12 52.57
C GLN A 234 -61.17 -27.23 51.51
N ARG A 235 -60.95 -28.50 51.89
CA ARG A 235 -61.19 -29.62 50.98
C ARG A 235 -62.71 -29.84 50.85
N PRO A 236 -63.33 -29.67 49.66
CA PRO A 236 -64.76 -29.92 49.51
C PRO A 236 -65.02 -31.43 49.73
N VAL A 237 -66.01 -31.74 50.56
CA VAL A 237 -66.60 -33.08 50.69
C VAL A 237 -67.46 -33.36 49.47
#